data_AF-A0A6J3A8U9-F1
#
_entry.id   AF-A0A6J3A8U9-F1
#
_cell.length_a   1.000
_cell.length_b   1.000
_cell.length_c   1.000
_cell.angle_alpha   90.00
_cell.angle_beta   90.00
_cell.angle_gamma   90.00
#
_symmetry.space_group_name_H-M   'P 1'
#
loop_
_entity.id
_entity.type
_entity.pdbx_description
1 polymer ?
#
loop_
_entity_poly.entity_id
_entity_poly.type
_entity_poly.pdbx_seq_one_letter_code
_entity_poly.pdbx_strand_id
1 'polypeptide(L)'
;MNPLKALYLQQRPEDESELHSTLNAEDQECKRTLSDTDQSFNKVAERVLMRLQEKLKGVEEGTVLSVGGQVNLLIQQAMDPKNLSRLFPGWKAWV
;
A
#
# COMPACT_ATOMS: atom_id res chain seq x y z
N MET A 1 29.52 31.56 -15.50
CA MET A 1 29.87 30.38 -14.66
C MET A 1 29.87 29.15 -15.56
N ASN A 2 30.97 28.39 -15.61
CA ASN A 2 31.14 27.25 -16.53
C ASN A 2 30.56 25.95 -15.89
N PRO A 3 29.63 25.24 -16.57
CA PRO A 3 28.97 24.05 -16.02
C PRO A 3 29.94 22.91 -15.64
N LEU A 4 31.09 22.80 -16.30
CA LEU A 4 32.10 21.78 -15.96
C LEU A 4 32.72 22.01 -14.58
N LYS A 5 32.80 23.27 -14.13
CA LYS A 5 33.33 23.61 -12.81
C LYS A 5 32.38 23.19 -11.70
N ALA A 6 31.07 23.23 -11.94
CA ALA A 6 30.05 22.77 -10.99
C ALA A 6 30.12 21.24 -10.81
N LEU A 7 30.33 20.51 -11.91
CA LEU A 7 30.40 19.05 -11.88
C LEU A 7 31.66 18.54 -11.14
N TYR A 8 32.79 19.24 -11.30
CA TYR A 8 34.02 18.93 -10.55
C TYR A 8 33.87 19.19 -9.04
N LEU A 9 33.14 20.24 -8.64
CA LEU A 9 32.85 20.54 -7.23
C LEU A 9 31.91 19.51 -6.60
N GLN A 10 30.97 18.94 -7.37
CA GLN A 10 30.07 17.89 -6.90
C GLN A 10 30.76 16.53 -6.70
N GLN A 11 31.88 16.28 -7.38
CA GLN A 11 32.55 14.99 -7.36
C GLN A 11 33.70 14.90 -6.34
N ARG A 12 33.95 15.93 -5.52
CA ARG A 12 34.95 15.84 -4.46
C ARG A 12 34.38 15.00 -3.29
N PRO A 13 34.95 13.82 -2.96
CA PRO A 13 34.71 13.21 -1.67
C PRO A 13 35.52 14.06 -0.67
N GLU A 14 34.82 14.85 0.12
CA GLU A 14 35.41 15.62 1.21
C GLU A 14 35.88 14.64 2.29
N ASP A 15 37.21 14.52 2.46
CA ASP A 15 37.81 13.82 3.58
C ASP A 15 37.27 14.39 4.90
N GLU A 16 36.60 13.53 5.67
CA GLU A 16 36.14 13.84 7.02
C GLU A 16 37.32 13.96 7.97
N SER A 17 37.60 15.16 8.48
CA SER A 17 38.37 15.35 9.72
C SER A 17 38.09 16.74 10.29
N GLU A 18 37.62 16.74 11.54
CA GLU A 18 37.60 17.88 12.46
C GLU A 18 36.43 18.88 12.32
N LEU A 19 35.33 18.63 13.05
CA LEU A 19 34.93 19.41 14.25
C LEU A 19 33.42 19.25 14.55
N HIS A 20 33.11 18.98 15.83
CA HIS A 20 31.79 18.97 16.49
C HIS A 20 30.93 17.71 16.26
N SER A 21 31.09 16.63 17.04
CA SER A 21 30.76 16.50 18.48
C SER A 21 29.40 17.09 18.85
N THR A 22 28.52 16.19 19.30
CA THR A 22 27.19 16.41 19.91
C THR A 22 26.16 17.03 18.98
N LEU A 23 25.19 16.23 18.49
CA LEU A 23 23.78 16.59 18.16
C LEU A 23 23.07 15.50 17.32
N ASN A 24 23.73 14.41 16.94
CA ASN A 24 23.18 13.40 16.01
C ASN A 24 22.67 12.08 16.64
N ALA A 25 22.40 12.02 17.95
CA ALA A 25 21.86 10.79 18.55
C ALA A 25 20.32 10.72 18.57
N GLU A 26 19.60 11.84 18.40
CA GLU A 26 18.14 11.87 18.57
C GLU A 26 17.35 12.05 17.26
N ASP A 27 17.98 12.62 16.22
CA ASP A 27 17.29 12.90 14.94
C ASP A 27 17.28 11.71 13.95
N GLN A 28 18.16 10.73 14.16
CA GLN A 28 18.23 9.55 13.29
C GLN A 28 17.14 8.51 13.63
N GLU A 29 16.59 8.55 14.84
CA GLU A 29 15.48 7.70 15.28
C GLU A 29 14.14 8.24 14.75
N CYS A 30 13.95 9.57 14.74
CA CYS A 30 12.75 10.24 14.22
C CYS A 30 12.57 10.13 12.70
N LYS A 31 13.66 10.00 11.93
CA LYS A 31 13.58 9.82 10.46
C LYS A 31 13.24 8.40 10.03
N ARG A 32 13.60 7.38 10.82
CA ARG A 32 13.19 5.98 10.57
C ARG A 32 11.72 5.77 10.90
N THR A 33 11.19 6.45 11.92
CA THR A 33 9.78 6.35 12.31
C THR A 33 8.83 7.05 11.34
N LEU A 34 9.25 8.15 10.68
CA LEU A 34 8.44 8.83 9.66
C LEU A 34 8.28 7.98 8.37
N SER A 35 9.35 7.32 7.90
CA SER A 35 9.28 6.48 6.69
C SER A 35 8.45 5.21 6.90
N ASP A 36 8.47 4.63 8.10
CA ASP A 36 7.63 3.48 8.45
C ASP A 36 6.14 3.86 8.63
N THR A 37 5.89 5.06 9.17
CA THR A 37 4.51 5.55 9.39
C THR A 37 3.83 5.90 8.06
N ASP A 38 4.54 6.52 7.12
CA ASP A 38 4.01 6.87 5.79
C ASP A 38 3.78 5.64 4.89
N GLN A 39 4.60 4.58 5.01
CA GLN A 39 4.33 3.31 4.32
C GLN A 39 3.04 2.63 4.82
N SER A 40 2.68 2.82 6.09
CA SER A 40 1.51 2.18 6.69
C SER A 40 0.18 2.77 6.21
N PHE A 41 0.11 4.08 5.96
CA PHE A 41 -1.13 4.76 5.61
C PHE A 41 -1.63 4.34 4.22
N ASN A 42 -0.73 4.33 3.23
CA ASN A 42 -1.09 3.99 1.85
C ASN A 42 -1.24 2.48 1.62
N LYS A 43 -0.71 1.63 2.51
CA LYS A 43 -0.79 0.17 2.38
C LYS A 43 -2.21 -0.36 2.21
N VAL A 44 -3.16 0.21 2.95
CA VAL A 44 -4.58 -0.20 2.83
C VAL A 44 -5.14 0.27 1.49
N ALA A 45 -4.84 1.51 1.08
CA ALA A 45 -5.27 2.05 -0.20
C ALA A 45 -4.74 1.22 -1.38
N GLU A 46 -3.46 0.86 -1.36
CA GLU A 46 -2.83 -0.01 -2.35
C GLU A 46 -3.50 -1.39 -2.41
N ARG A 47 -3.79 -2.01 -1.26
CA ARG A 47 -4.52 -3.28 -1.21
C ARG A 47 -5.91 -3.17 -1.83
N VAL A 48 -6.62 -2.08 -1.54
CA VAL A 48 -7.95 -1.84 -2.11
C VAL A 48 -7.88 -1.69 -3.63
N LEU A 49 -6.89 -0.96 -4.16
CA LEU A 49 -6.67 -0.83 -5.60
C LEU A 49 -6.36 -2.17 -6.27
N MET A 50 -5.49 -2.99 -5.65
CA MET A 50 -5.21 -4.34 -6.15
C MET A 50 -6.48 -5.19 -6.19
N ARG A 51 -7.28 -5.19 -5.11
CA ARG A 51 -8.52 -5.97 -5.06
C ARG A 51 -9.56 -5.46 -6.06
N LEU A 52 -9.67 -4.15 -6.26
CA LEU A 52 -10.55 -3.56 -7.27
C LEU A 52 -10.17 -4.04 -8.67
N GLN A 53 -8.87 -4.03 -8.98
CA GLN A 53 -8.37 -4.51 -10.26
C GLN A 53 -8.70 -5.98 -10.50
N GLU A 54 -8.56 -6.85 -9.49
CA GLU A 54 -8.95 -8.25 -9.58
C GLU A 54 -10.45 -8.41 -9.90
N LYS A 55 -11.32 -7.68 -9.17
CA LYS A 55 -12.77 -7.69 -9.40
C LYS A 55 -13.13 -7.27 -10.83
N LEU A 56 -12.52 -6.20 -11.34
CA LEU A 56 -12.79 -5.69 -12.69
C LEU A 56 -12.28 -6.62 -13.80
N LYS A 57 -11.21 -7.37 -13.54
CA LYS A 57 -10.64 -8.35 -14.48
C LYS A 57 -11.30 -9.74 -14.39
N GLY A 58 -12.27 -9.92 -13.50
CA GLY A 58 -12.90 -11.22 -13.27
C GLY A 58 -12.00 -12.23 -12.58
N VAL A 59 -11.01 -11.77 -11.80
CA VAL A 59 -10.11 -12.65 -11.03
C VAL A 59 -10.68 -12.83 -9.63
N GLU A 60 -11.09 -14.05 -9.32
CA GLU A 60 -11.60 -14.43 -8.00
C GLU A 60 -10.77 -15.59 -7.46
N GLU A 61 -10.23 -15.47 -6.25
CA GLU A 61 -9.37 -16.47 -5.59
C GLU A 61 -8.21 -16.98 -6.47
N GLY A 62 -7.64 -16.10 -7.31
CA GLY A 62 -6.53 -16.43 -8.21
C GLY A 62 -6.96 -17.10 -9.53
N THR A 63 -8.25 -17.34 -9.75
CA THR A 63 -8.79 -17.90 -11.00
C THR A 63 -9.49 -16.82 -11.82
N VAL A 64 -9.24 -16.80 -13.13
CA VAL A 64 -9.95 -15.91 -14.06
C VAL A 64 -11.28 -16.54 -14.45
N LEU A 65 -12.37 -15.82 -14.23
CA LEU A 65 -13.73 -16.23 -14.58
C LEU A 65 -14.21 -15.48 -15.83
N SER A 66 -15.10 -16.11 -16.59
CA SER A 66 -15.89 -15.39 -17.60
C SER A 66 -16.86 -14.44 -16.90
N VAL A 67 -17.40 -13.46 -17.64
CA VAL A 67 -18.41 -12.53 -17.11
C VAL A 67 -19.60 -13.29 -16.51
N GLY A 68 -20.12 -14.29 -17.24
CA GLY A 68 -21.23 -15.12 -16.74
C GLY A 68 -20.86 -15.94 -15.49
N GLY A 69 -19.63 -16.48 -15.44
CA GLY A 69 -19.13 -17.20 -14.27
C GLY A 69 -19.00 -16.30 -13.04
N GLN A 70 -18.45 -15.09 -13.21
CA GLN A 70 -18.32 -14.11 -12.14
C GLN A 70 -19.69 -13.67 -11.62
N VAL A 71 -20.66 -13.39 -12.51
CA VAL A 71 -22.04 -13.04 -12.11
C VAL A 71 -22.69 -14.19 -11.34
N ASN A 72 -22.55 -15.43 -11.81
CA ASN A 72 -23.09 -16.60 -11.12
C ASN A 72 -22.49 -16.76 -9.71
N LEU A 73 -21.17 -16.59 -9.57
CA LEU A 73 -20.51 -16.62 -8.26
C LEU A 73 -21.05 -15.53 -7.32
N LEU A 74 -21.23 -14.31 -7.81
CA LEU A 74 -21.80 -13.20 -7.03
C LEU A 74 -23.21 -13.52 -6.51
N ILE A 75 -24.06 -14.10 -7.38
CA ILE A 75 -25.41 -14.53 -6.99
C ILE A 75 -25.33 -15.60 -5.92
N GLN A 76 -24.50 -16.64 -6.11
CA GLN A 76 -24.36 -17.72 -5.14
C GLN A 76 -23.85 -17.23 -3.78
N GLN A 77 -22.86 -16.34 -3.77
CA GLN A 77 -22.34 -15.76 -2.52
C GLN A 77 -23.38 -14.92 -1.79
N ALA A 78 -24.20 -14.15 -2.53
CA ALA A 78 -25.27 -13.34 -1.96
C ALA A 78 -26.44 -14.18 -1.42
N MET A 79 -26.66 -15.38 -1.97
CA MET A 79 -27.73 -16.29 -1.55
C MET A 79 -27.31 -17.28 -0.47
N ASP A 80 -26.02 -17.43 -0.17
CA ASP A 80 -25.52 -18.42 0.80
C ASP A 80 -26.07 -18.13 2.22
N PRO A 81 -26.86 -19.05 2.80
CA PRO A 81 -27.38 -18.90 4.16
C PRO A 81 -26.29 -18.67 5.22
N LYS A 82 -25.07 -19.21 5.01
CA LYS A 82 -23.94 -19.01 5.94
C LYS A 82 -23.42 -17.58 5.92
N ASN A 83 -23.47 -16.92 4.76
CA ASN A 83 -23.12 -15.51 4.64
C ASN A 83 -24.23 -14.65 5.22
N LEU A 84 -25.48 -14.94 4.87
CA LEU A 84 -26.66 -14.22 5.34
C LEU A 84 -26.79 -14.25 6.87
N SER A 85 -26.52 -15.40 7.51
CA SER A 85 -26.60 -15.53 8.98
C SER A 85 -25.53 -14.74 9.74
N ARG A 86 -24.48 -14.27 9.05
CA ARG A 86 -23.36 -13.51 9.64
C ARG A 86 -23.49 -12.01 9.42
N LEU A 87 -24.48 -11.56 8.64
CA LEU A 87 -24.75 -10.15 8.45
C LEU A 87 -25.22 -9.51 9.75
N PHE A 88 -24.96 -8.20 9.86
CA PHE A 88 -25.46 -7.40 10.97
C PHE A 88 -27.00 -7.52 11.04
N PRO A 89 -27.61 -7.80 12.22
CA PRO A 89 -29.05 -8.06 12.32
C PRO A 89 -29.96 -6.95 11.74
N GLY A 90 -29.51 -5.68 11.78
CA GLY A 90 -30.25 -4.57 11.16
C GLY A 90 -30.36 -4.63 9.63
N TRP A 91 -29.55 -5.48 8.97
CA TRP A 91 -29.62 -5.75 7.53
C TRP A 91 -30.84 -6.57 7.14
N LYS A 92 -31.47 -7.29 8.09
CA LYS A 92 -32.67 -8.11 7.88
C LYS A 92 -32.52 -9.14 6.75
N ALA A 93 -31.50 -9.98 6.84
CA ALA A 93 -31.20 -11.01 5.83
C ALA A 93 -32.29 -12.09 5.62
N TRP A 94 -33.34 -12.09 6.44
CA TRP A 94 -34.47 -13.03 6.42
C TRP A 94 -35.72 -12.49 5.71
N VAL A 95 -35.68 -11.25 5.22
CA VAL A 95 -36.78 -10.58 4.49
C VAL A 95 -36.55 -10.73 3.00
#